data_AF-A0A0Z8LF81-F1
#
_entry.id   AF-A0A0Z8LF81-F1
#
_cell.length_a   1.000
_cell.length_b   1.000
_cell.length_c   1.000
_cell.angle_alpha   90.00
_cell.angle_beta   90.00
_cell.angle_gamma   90.00
#
_symmetry.space_group_name_H-M   'P 1'
#
loop_
_entity.id
_entity.type
_entity.pdbx_description
1 polymer ?
#
loop_
_entity_poly.entity_id
_entity_poly.type
_entity_poly.pdbx_seq_one_letter_code
_entity_poly.pdbx_strand_id
1 'polypeptide(L)'
;MPDVILQALRQGTPIETDAKLDALARFTLAVIHEKGKVEQPLLEEFFQEGYTAENALDVVLGVSLATLCNYANNLINTPINPELQAYAL
;
A
#
# COMPACT_ATOMS: atom_id res chain seq x y z
N MET A 1 2.14 2.90 15.30
CA MET A 1 0.90 2.58 14.58
C MET A 1 0.08 1.67 15.48
N PRO A 2 -1.23 1.91 15.66
CA PRO A 2 -2.10 1.00 16.41
C PRO A 2 -2.06 -0.42 15.84
N ASP A 3 -2.05 -1.44 16.71
CA ASP A 3 -1.96 -2.84 16.29
C ASP A 3 -3.07 -3.25 15.31
N VAL A 4 -4.28 -2.70 15.48
CA VAL A 4 -5.42 -2.99 14.61
C VAL A 4 -5.18 -2.55 13.16
N ILE A 5 -4.52 -1.40 12.98
CA ILE A 5 -4.18 -0.86 11.65
C ILE A 5 -3.05 -1.68 11.03
N LEU A 6 -2.05 -2.05 11.83
CA LEU A 6 -0.96 -2.90 11.36
C LEU A 6 -1.48 -4.27 10.90
N GLN A 7 -2.41 -4.87 11.63
CA GLN A 7 -3.02 -6.15 11.25
C GLN A 7 -3.84 -6.01 9.96
N ALA A 8 -4.65 -4.96 9.83
CA ALA A 8 -5.42 -4.71 8.62
C ALA A 8 -4.52 -4.59 7.37
N LEU A 9 -3.45 -3.79 7.46
CA LEU A 9 -2.47 -3.62 6.39
C LEU A 9 -1.77 -4.94 6.01
N ARG A 10 -1.38 -5.74 7.02
CA ARG A 10 -0.72 -7.04 6.80
C ARG A 10 -1.64 -8.07 6.13
N GLN A 11 -2.93 -8.01 6.41
CA GLN A 11 -3.94 -8.93 5.87
C GLN A 11 -4.57 -8.42 4.57
N GLY A 12 -4.34 -7.15 4.20
CA GLY A 12 -5.02 -6.51 3.07
C GLY A 12 -6.52 -6.33 3.32
N THR A 13 -6.94 -6.15 4.57
CA THR A 13 -8.34 -5.93 4.96
C THR A 13 -8.63 -4.44 5.22
N PRO A 14 -9.91 -4.02 5.23
CA PRO A 14 -10.27 -2.62 5.45
C PRO A 14 -9.76 -2.07 6.79
N ILE A 15 -9.37 -0.80 6.80
CA ILE A 15 -8.93 -0.08 8.01
C ILE A 15 -10.14 0.66 8.61
N GLU A 16 -10.97 -0.05 9.37
CA GLU A 16 -12.24 0.48 9.89
C GLU A 16 -12.09 1.67 10.84
N THR A 17 -10.92 1.84 11.45
CA THR A 17 -10.66 2.88 12.46
C THR A 17 -10.14 4.19 11.88
N ASP A 18 -9.77 4.21 10.59
CA ASP A 18 -9.19 5.38 9.93
C ASP A 18 -9.54 5.38 8.43
N ALA A 19 -10.61 6.09 8.07
CA ALA A 19 -11.10 6.18 6.70
C ALA A 19 -10.06 6.77 5.72
N LYS A 20 -9.22 7.69 6.21
CA LYS A 20 -8.17 8.31 5.40
C LYS A 20 -7.05 7.33 5.08
N LEU A 21 -6.66 6.47 6.03
CA LEU A 21 -5.71 5.40 5.75
C LEU A 21 -6.32 4.28 4.91
N ASP A 22 -7.60 3.95 5.11
CA ASP A 22 -8.31 2.97 4.30
C ASP A 22 -8.35 3.38 2.82
N ALA A 23 -8.71 4.64 2.52
CA ALA A 23 -8.71 5.17 1.17
C ALA A 23 -7.32 5.13 0.52
N LEU A 24 -6.25 5.42 1.29
CA LEU A 24 -4.87 5.29 0.81
C LEU A 24 -4.51 3.84 0.47
N ALA A 25 -4.90 2.88 1.31
CA ALA A 25 -4.65 1.47 1.07
C ALA A 25 -5.38 0.98 -0.20
N ARG A 26 -6.66 1.31 -0.34
CA ARG A 26 -7.46 0.94 -1.53
C ARG A 26 -6.93 1.60 -2.81
N PHE A 27 -6.59 2.89 -2.75
CA PHE A 27 -5.98 3.60 -3.88
C PHE A 27 -4.65 2.96 -4.29
N THR A 28 -3.78 2.62 -3.32
CA THR A 28 -2.49 1.97 -3.60
C THR A 28 -2.68 0.61 -4.29
N LEU A 29 -3.63 -0.20 -3.83
CA LEU A 29 -3.97 -1.49 -4.45
C LEU A 29 -4.43 -1.31 -5.90
N ALA A 30 -5.28 -0.31 -6.17
CA ALA A 30 -5.73 -0.02 -7.53
C ALA A 30 -4.59 0.44 -8.44
N VAL A 31 -3.70 1.31 -7.96
CA VAL A 31 -2.49 1.71 -8.71
C VAL A 31 -1.67 0.49 -9.12
N ILE A 32 -1.48 -0.47 -8.21
CA ILE A 32 -0.73 -1.72 -8.48
C ILE A 32 -1.46 -2.59 -9.51
N HIS A 33 -2.75 -2.89 -9.29
CA HIS A 33 -3.50 -3.80 -10.14
C HIS A 33 -3.76 -3.25 -11.55
N GLU A 34 -4.05 -1.95 -11.64
CA GLU A 34 -4.44 -1.28 -12.88
C GLU A 34 -3.28 -0.58 -13.58
N LYS A 35 -2.06 -0.72 -13.04
CA LYS A 35 -0.83 -0.10 -13.56
C LYS A 35 -0.99 1.41 -13.73
N GLY A 36 -1.56 2.05 -12.71
CA GLY A 36 -1.81 3.49 -12.64
C GLY A 36 -3.06 3.98 -13.38
N LYS A 37 -3.82 3.11 -14.07
CA LYS A 37 -5.08 3.47 -14.74
C LYS A 37 -6.29 3.42 -13.79
N VAL A 38 -6.14 4.01 -12.61
CA VAL A 38 -7.13 3.98 -11.53
C VAL A 38 -8.48 4.53 -12.00
N GLU A 39 -9.56 3.79 -11.74
CA GLU A 39 -10.92 4.25 -12.03
C GLU A 39 -11.26 5.57 -11.32
N GLN A 40 -11.97 6.45 -12.03
CA GLN A 40 -12.32 7.80 -11.56
C GLN A 40 -13.03 7.83 -10.19
N PRO A 41 -13.99 6.94 -9.86
CA PRO A 41 -14.63 6.96 -8.54
C PRO A 41 -13.63 6.73 -7.40
N LEU A 42 -12.67 5.83 -7.57
CA LEU A 42 -11.69 5.52 -6.53
C LEU A 42 -10.67 6.66 -6.34
N LEU A 43 -10.30 7.33 -7.44
CA LEU A 43 -9.46 8.52 -7.40
C LEU A 43 -10.19 9.69 -6.68
N GLU A 44 -11.50 9.83 -6.91
CA GLU A 44 -12.32 10.84 -6.23
C GLU A 44 -12.44 10.56 -4.72
N GLU A 45 -12.70 9.31 -4.32
CA GLU A 45 -12.71 8.92 -2.90
C GLU A 45 -11.37 9.24 -2.21
N PHE A 46 -10.25 8.97 -2.87
CA PHE A 46 -8.93 9.32 -2.36
C PHE A 46 -8.79 10.83 -2.09
N PHE A 47 -9.26 11.68 -3.01
CA PHE A 47 -9.22 13.13 -2.81
C PHE A 47 -10.25 13.63 -1.78
N GLN A 48 -11.40 12.98 -1.64
CA GLN A 48 -12.42 13.33 -0.65
C GLN A 48 -11.91 13.13 0.80
N GLU A 49 -11.05 12.14 1.03
CA GLU A 49 -10.35 11.96 2.32
C GLU A 49 -9.20 12.96 2.55
N GLY A 50 -9.06 13.95 1.66
CA GLY A 50 -8.15 15.08 1.80
C GLY A 50 -6.72 14.76 1.37
N TYR A 51 -6.53 13.82 0.45
CA TYR A 51 -5.28 13.70 -0.31
C TYR A 51 -5.29 14.61 -1.54
N THR A 52 -4.10 14.93 -2.04
CA THR A 52 -3.91 15.79 -3.21
C THR A 52 -3.37 15.02 -4.40
N ALA A 53 -3.35 15.67 -5.57
CA ALA A 53 -2.68 15.13 -6.75
C ALA A 53 -1.17 14.89 -6.51
N GLU A 54 -0.52 15.72 -5.68
CA GLU A 54 0.86 15.48 -5.24
C GLU A 54 0.98 14.17 -4.47
N ASN A 55 0.07 13.92 -3.51
CA ASN A 55 0.07 12.66 -2.78
C ASN A 55 -0.19 11.44 -3.69
N ALA A 56 -1.01 11.57 -4.72
CA ALA A 56 -1.21 10.50 -5.69
C ALA A 56 0.08 10.14 -6.44
N LEU A 57 0.89 11.15 -6.80
CA LEU A 57 2.21 10.93 -7.41
C LEU A 57 3.21 10.33 -6.42
N ASP A 58 3.17 10.73 -5.14
CA ASP A 58 3.98 10.12 -4.08
C ASP A 58 3.62 8.65 -3.85
N VAL A 59 2.33 8.28 -3.98
CA VAL A 59 1.91 6.87 -3.95
C VAL A 59 2.54 6.10 -5.11
N VAL A 60 2.54 6.66 -6.33
CA VAL A 60 3.21 6.03 -7.48
C VAL A 60 4.71 5.88 -7.24
N LEU A 61 5.36 6.88 -6.64
CA LEU A 61 6.75 6.79 -6.21
C LEU A 61 6.96 5.63 -5.23
N GLY A 62 6.12 5.53 -4.20
CA GLY A 62 6.15 4.42 -3.23
C GLY A 62 5.97 3.05 -3.89
N VAL A 63 5.01 2.92 -4.82
CA VAL A 63 4.79 1.69 -5.61
C VAL A 63 6.02 1.35 -6.47
N SER A 64 6.68 2.33 -7.07
CA SER A 64 7.89 2.09 -7.87
C SER A 64 9.05 1.55 -7.02
N LEU A 65 9.25 2.11 -5.82
CA LEU A 65 10.27 1.65 -4.88
C LEU A 65 9.95 0.25 -4.36
N ALA A 66 8.70 0.01 -3.97
CA ALA A 66 8.23 -1.30 -3.55
C ALA A 66 8.39 -2.34 -4.67
N THR A 67 8.10 -1.97 -5.92
CA THR A 67 8.28 -2.85 -7.08
C THR A 67 9.74 -3.28 -7.22
N LEU A 68 10.70 -2.35 -7.11
CA LEU A 68 12.13 -2.67 -7.17
C LEU A 68 12.52 -3.69 -6.11
N CYS A 69 12.22 -3.42 -4.83
CA CYS A 69 12.61 -4.30 -3.73
C CYS A 69 11.86 -5.64 -3.76
N ASN A 70 10.54 -5.62 -3.99
CA ASN A 70 9.72 -6.81 -4.01
C ASN A 70 10.12 -7.73 -5.17
N TYR A 71 10.34 -7.17 -6.36
CA TYR A 71 10.74 -8.00 -7.51
C TYR A 71 12.15 -8.53 -7.36
N ALA A 72 13.10 -7.74 -6.84
CA ALA A 72 14.44 -8.23 -6.53
C ALA A 72 14.38 -9.40 -5.54
N ASN A 73 13.69 -9.24 -4.40
CA ASN A 73 13.59 -10.28 -3.38
C ASN A 73 12.88 -11.54 -3.89
N ASN A 74 11.79 -11.39 -4.64
CA ASN A 74 11.05 -12.51 -5.22
C ASN A 74 11.91 -13.25 -6.27
N LEU A 75 12.67 -12.52 -7.10
CA LEU A 75 13.47 -13.10 -8.17
C LEU A 75 14.57 -14.03 -7.63
N ILE A 76 15.23 -13.65 -6.54
CA ILE A 76 16.34 -14.42 -5.97
C ILE A 76 15.98 -15.17 -4.68
N ASN A 77 14.72 -15.11 -4.24
CA ASN A 77 14.23 -15.70 -3.00
C ASN A 77 15.10 -15.31 -1.79
N THR A 78 15.28 -14.00 -1.57
CA THR A 78 16.10 -13.49 -0.46
C THR A 78 15.64 -14.07 0.88
N PRO A 79 16.52 -14.76 1.65
CA PRO A 79 16.14 -15.30 2.95
C PRO A 79 15.93 -14.17 3.97
N ILE A 80 14.94 -14.36 4.84
CA ILE A 80 14.67 -13.42 5.94
C ILE A 80 15.72 -13.62 7.03
N ASN A 81 16.41 -12.53 7.41
CA ASN A 81 17.37 -12.51 8.50
C ASN A 81 16.74 -12.95 9.84
N PRO A 82 17.50 -13.59 10.75
CA PRO A 82 16.99 -14.04 12.05
C PRO A 82 16.27 -12.95 12.86
N GLU A 83 16.78 -11.72 12.79
CA GLU A 83 16.26 -10.56 13.51
C GLU A 83 14.87 -10.12 13.00
N LEU A 84 14.51 -10.52 11.78
CA LEU A 84 13.24 -10.18 11.13
C LEU A 84 12.20 -11.31 11.15
N GLN A 85 12.59 -12.52 11.57
CA GLN A 85 11.71 -13.70 11.57
C GLN A 85 10.43 -13.50 12.39
N ALA A 86 10.50 -12.77 13.50
CA ALA A 86 9.34 -12.48 14.35
C ALA A 86 8.25 -11.63 13.64
N TYR A 87 8.57 -11.01 12.50
CA TYR A 87 7.66 -10.16 11.73
C TYR A 87 7.22 -10.79 10.40
N ALA A 88 7.70 -11.99 10.06
CA ALA A 88 7.25 -12.73 8.89
C ALA A 88 5.74 -12.99 8.93
N LEU A 89 5.11 -13.09 7.77
CA LEU A 89 3.68 -13.45 7.63
C LEU A 89 3.48 -14.96 7.78
#